data_AF-A0A2K1QQV2-F1
#
_entry.id   AF-A0A2K1QQV2-F1
#
_cell.length_a   1.000
_cell.length_b   1.000
_cell.length_c   1.000
_cell.angle_alpha   90.00
_cell.angle_beta   90.00
_cell.angle_gamma   90.00
#
_symmetry.space_group_name_H-M   'P 1'
#
loop_
_entity.id
_entity.type
_entity.pdbx_description
1 polymer ?
#
loop_
_entity_poly.entity_id
_entity_poly.type
_entity_poly.pdbx_seq_one_letter_code
_entity_poly.pdbx_strand_id
1 'polypeptide(L)'
;MSGLLQLSDVARFVPQDDDLTIIKDRLADTLGSRKRGFPGAQPVSFSRKHLHALKETDYFICEKTDGIRCLMYITFFLDEAGQRRESIFLIDRKNDFYYIDNESFHFPLPNGPLESFHTETLADGELVLDTYPDGHTIRRYMVFDCLALDGQSIMHRTLDKRLGIFRSNVLRPQEELFRKFPDEKQQQPFEVIMKQMEKGYGIEMMLKDVLPKLTHGNDGLVFTCRTTPYQAGTDPNILKWKPPHENTIDFRLQLGPFPKLGTANGYVNGNGSAVADDDDVDWDGCPKLLLLVNEGRDKQRHFGDLFVTDDEWTSMKSMNEMLDGRIIECYKDNEGRWRYKREKDGTPRFRDDKTEANHISTVESVLESIEDAVSEQDLLRHAPEIRHAWKRREGESERRAAAAQRPA
;
A
#
# COMPACT_ATOMS: atom_id res chain seq x y z
N MET A 1 0.38 17.35 14.53
CA MET A 1 0.29 15.87 14.51
C MET A 1 -0.98 15.48 13.78
N SER A 2 -0.92 15.18 12.48
CA SER A 2 -2.03 14.46 11.83
C SER A 2 -2.00 13.05 12.39
N GLY A 3 -3.02 12.64 13.15
CA GLY A 3 -3.13 11.26 13.60
C GLY A 3 -3.05 10.33 12.38
N LEU A 4 -2.29 9.23 12.48
CA LEU A 4 -2.42 8.15 11.51
C LEU A 4 -3.89 7.75 11.46
N LEU A 5 -4.45 7.65 10.26
CA LEU A 5 -5.80 7.13 10.03
C LEU A 5 -5.93 5.75 10.71
N GLN A 6 -7.05 5.53 11.41
CA GLN A 6 -7.40 4.24 12.01
C GLN A 6 -8.82 3.82 11.60
N LEU A 7 -9.10 2.52 11.54
CA LEU A 7 -10.46 2.04 11.29
C LEU A 7 -11.43 2.45 12.40
N SER A 8 -10.93 2.61 13.64
CA SER A 8 -11.69 3.12 14.78
C SER A 8 -12.18 4.56 14.61
N ASP A 9 -11.62 5.32 13.66
CA ASP A 9 -12.08 6.68 13.35
C ASP A 9 -13.43 6.69 12.62
N VAL A 10 -13.82 5.56 12.01
CA VAL A 10 -15.00 5.45 11.15
C VAL A 10 -15.92 4.27 11.49
N ALA A 11 -15.46 3.33 12.32
CA ALA A 11 -16.17 2.10 12.64
C ALA A 11 -15.79 1.57 14.03
N ARG A 12 -16.69 0.84 14.69
CA ARG A 12 -16.45 0.21 16.00
C ARG A 12 -15.91 -1.20 15.83
N PHE A 13 -14.84 -1.54 16.55
CA PHE A 13 -14.34 -2.90 16.59
C PHE A 13 -15.41 -3.88 17.11
N VAL A 14 -15.57 -5.01 16.43
CA VAL A 14 -16.53 -6.06 16.77
C VAL A 14 -15.80 -7.17 17.54
N PRO A 15 -16.23 -7.48 18.79
CA PRO A 15 -15.61 -8.55 19.56
C PRO A 15 -15.79 -9.92 18.91
N GLN A 16 -14.92 -10.87 19.24
CA GLN A 16 -15.05 -12.25 18.78
C GLN A 16 -16.10 -12.97 19.62
N ASP A 17 -17.33 -13.01 19.13
CA ASP A 17 -18.48 -13.69 19.75
C ASP A 17 -19.27 -14.56 18.74
N ASP A 18 -20.38 -15.14 19.21
CA ASP A 18 -21.23 -16.02 18.41
C ASP A 18 -21.92 -15.26 17.26
N ASP A 19 -22.26 -13.99 17.46
CA ASP A 19 -22.89 -13.15 16.44
C ASP A 19 -21.92 -12.86 15.29
N LEU A 20 -20.68 -12.51 15.61
CA LEU A 20 -19.62 -12.36 14.61
C LEU A 20 -19.33 -13.69 13.90
N THR A 21 -19.47 -14.82 14.60
CA THR A 21 -19.30 -16.14 14.00
C THR A 21 -20.33 -16.41 12.91
N ILE A 22 -21.60 -16.05 13.14
CA ILE A 22 -22.68 -16.16 12.14
C ILE A 22 -22.40 -15.27 10.91
N ILE A 23 -21.90 -14.05 11.13
CA ILE A 23 -21.50 -13.13 10.05
C ILE A 23 -20.36 -13.76 9.22
N LYS A 24 -19.34 -14.32 9.89
CA LYS A 24 -18.22 -15.00 9.23
C LYS A 24 -18.64 -16.24 8.45
N ASP A 25 -19.64 -16.99 8.94
CA ASP A 25 -20.23 -18.13 8.22
C ASP A 25 -20.94 -17.69 6.95
N ARG A 26 -21.81 -16.68 7.02
CA ARG A 26 -22.49 -16.13 5.84
C ARG A 26 -21.51 -15.64 4.78
N LEU A 27 -20.46 -14.94 5.22
CA LEU A 27 -19.38 -14.49 4.34
C LEU A 27 -18.66 -15.67 3.67
N ALA A 28 -18.33 -16.71 4.44
CA ALA A 28 -17.66 -17.90 3.91
C ALA A 28 -18.55 -18.64 2.89
N ASP A 29 -19.84 -18.82 3.21
CA ASP A 29 -20.82 -19.47 2.33
C ASP A 29 -21.02 -18.69 1.03
N THR A 30 -21.14 -17.36 1.11
CA THR A 30 -21.28 -16.46 -0.04
C THR A 30 -20.11 -16.60 -1.02
N LEU A 31 -18.89 -16.78 -0.49
CA LEU A 31 -17.68 -16.96 -1.29
C LEU A 31 -17.41 -18.42 -1.69
N GLY A 32 -18.23 -19.38 -1.23
CA GLY A 32 -17.99 -20.81 -1.40
C GLY A 32 -16.73 -21.31 -0.69
N SER A 33 -16.31 -20.62 0.37
CA SER A 33 -15.13 -20.96 1.19
C SER A 33 -15.52 -21.86 2.35
N ARG A 34 -14.69 -22.87 2.64
CA ARG A 34 -14.82 -23.69 3.87
C ARG A 34 -14.16 -23.06 5.09
N LYS A 35 -13.45 -21.94 4.91
CA LYS A 35 -12.67 -21.27 5.94
C LYS A 35 -13.21 -19.85 6.16
N ARG A 36 -13.33 -19.47 7.44
CA ARG A 36 -13.69 -18.12 7.91
C ARG A 36 -12.51 -17.13 7.92
N GLY A 37 -11.45 -17.42 7.17
CA GLY A 37 -10.24 -16.58 7.13
C GLY A 37 -10.43 -15.36 6.24
N PHE A 38 -9.50 -14.41 6.31
CA PHE A 38 -9.52 -13.21 5.47
C PHE A 38 -9.53 -13.59 3.98
N PRO A 39 -10.58 -13.23 3.20
CA PRO A 39 -10.72 -13.69 1.82
C PRO A 39 -10.01 -12.79 0.80
N GLY A 40 -9.31 -11.74 1.23
CA GLY A 40 -8.62 -10.82 0.32
C GLY A 40 -7.36 -11.39 -0.33
N ALA A 41 -7.12 -11.03 -1.59
CA ALA A 41 -5.96 -11.42 -2.39
C ALA A 41 -4.69 -10.65 -1.99
N GLN A 42 -3.53 -11.28 -1.83
CA GLN A 42 -2.27 -10.62 -1.47
C GLN A 42 -1.35 -10.49 -2.69
N PRO A 43 -0.89 -9.28 -3.04
CA PRO A 43 -0.03 -9.07 -4.19
C PRO A 43 1.40 -9.57 -3.95
N VAL A 44 2.03 -10.05 -5.02
CA VAL A 44 3.46 -10.42 -5.05
C VAL A 44 4.33 -9.25 -5.53
N SER A 45 5.59 -9.20 -5.10
CA SER A 45 6.53 -8.17 -5.53
C SER A 45 6.78 -8.24 -7.04
N PHE A 46 6.71 -7.10 -7.71
CA PHE A 46 7.05 -6.98 -9.12
C PHE A 46 8.56 -7.22 -9.32
N SER A 47 8.91 -7.90 -10.41
CA SER A 47 10.29 -8.27 -10.74
C SER A 47 10.45 -8.39 -12.25
N ARG A 48 11.69 -8.54 -12.72
CA ARG A 48 12.01 -8.55 -14.16
C ARG A 48 11.17 -9.55 -14.97
N LYS A 49 10.89 -10.75 -14.43
CA LYS A 49 10.06 -11.76 -15.11
C LYS A 49 8.65 -11.25 -15.42
N HIS A 50 8.12 -10.35 -14.61
CA HIS A 50 6.78 -9.82 -14.76
C HIS A 50 6.66 -8.80 -15.91
N LEU A 51 7.77 -8.22 -16.38
CA LEU A 51 7.78 -7.42 -17.61
C LEU A 51 7.30 -8.24 -18.81
N HIS A 52 7.60 -9.54 -18.83
CA HIS A 52 7.09 -10.46 -19.85
C HIS A 52 5.59 -10.68 -19.68
N ALA A 53 5.13 -10.92 -18.45
CA ALA A 53 3.70 -11.11 -18.15
C ALA A 53 2.85 -9.92 -18.62
N LEU A 54 3.32 -8.68 -18.42
CA LEU A 54 2.62 -7.48 -18.92
C LEU A 54 2.53 -7.43 -20.46
N LYS A 55 3.50 -8.03 -21.18
CA LYS A 55 3.48 -8.12 -22.65
C LYS A 55 2.59 -9.25 -23.15
N GLU A 56 2.29 -10.25 -22.34
CA GLU A 56 1.49 -11.41 -22.76
C GLU A 56 0.02 -11.30 -22.38
N THR A 57 -0.26 -10.70 -21.22
CA THR A 57 -1.59 -10.67 -20.62
C THR A 57 -2.05 -9.23 -20.39
N ASP A 58 -3.37 -9.04 -20.38
CA ASP A 58 -3.96 -7.73 -20.11
C ASP A 58 -3.96 -7.46 -18.61
N TYR A 59 -3.19 -6.46 -18.18
CA TYR A 59 -3.20 -5.92 -16.82
C TYR A 59 -3.84 -4.54 -16.77
N PHE A 60 -4.54 -4.23 -15.69
CA PHE A 60 -4.80 -2.86 -15.28
C PHE A 60 -3.73 -2.37 -14.33
N ILE A 61 -3.54 -1.05 -14.27
CA ILE A 61 -2.59 -0.37 -13.41
C ILE A 61 -3.28 0.75 -12.64
N CYS A 62 -2.94 0.89 -11.36
CA CYS A 62 -3.29 2.04 -10.53
C CYS A 62 -2.13 2.37 -9.57
N GLU A 63 -2.23 3.50 -8.88
CA GLU A 63 -1.34 3.88 -7.80
C GLU A 63 -1.38 2.86 -6.66
N LYS A 64 -0.24 2.60 -6.03
CA LYS A 64 -0.21 1.89 -4.76
C LYS A 64 -0.43 2.91 -3.64
N THR A 65 -1.67 2.97 -3.18
CA THR A 65 -2.12 3.81 -2.07
C THR A 65 -1.41 3.45 -0.77
N ASP A 66 -1.17 4.47 0.05
CA ASP A 66 -0.71 4.34 1.44
C ASP A 66 -1.89 4.63 2.38
N GLY A 67 -2.71 3.60 2.61
CA GLY A 67 -3.87 3.64 3.48
C GLY A 67 -4.10 2.32 4.21
N ILE A 68 -5.31 2.17 4.77
CA ILE A 68 -5.72 0.95 5.45
C ILE A 68 -6.50 0.08 4.47
N ARG A 69 -5.87 -1.00 3.99
CA ARG A 69 -6.58 -2.01 3.21
C ARG A 69 -7.59 -2.75 4.09
N CYS A 70 -8.85 -2.70 3.69
CA CYS A 70 -9.94 -3.46 4.29
C CYS A 70 -10.99 -3.83 3.24
N LEU A 71 -11.67 -4.96 3.45
CA LEU A 71 -12.85 -5.32 2.67
C LEU A 71 -14.06 -4.59 3.25
N MET A 72 -15.00 -4.16 2.40
CA MET A 72 -16.29 -3.64 2.82
C MET A 72 -17.35 -4.69 2.56
N TYR A 73 -18.02 -5.13 3.63
CA TYR A 73 -19.04 -6.17 3.59
C TYR A 73 -20.39 -5.60 4.00
N ILE A 74 -21.32 -5.58 3.04
CA ILE A 74 -22.69 -5.11 3.21
C ILE A 74 -23.57 -6.34 3.43
N THR A 75 -24.20 -6.43 4.59
CA THR A 75 -25.05 -7.53 5.03
C THR A 75 -26.21 -6.98 5.89
N PHE A 76 -26.78 -7.81 6.75
CA PHE A 76 -27.83 -7.43 7.67
C PHE A 76 -27.70 -8.15 9.01
N PHE A 77 -28.23 -7.53 10.07
CA PHE A 77 -28.65 -8.20 11.30
C PHE A 77 -30.18 -8.25 11.38
N LEU A 78 -30.70 -9.09 12.27
CA LEU A 78 -32.11 -9.08 12.65
C LEU A 78 -32.24 -8.25 13.92
N ASP A 79 -33.09 -7.22 13.91
CA ASP A 79 -33.39 -6.47 15.12
C ASP A 79 -34.27 -7.30 16.09
N GLU A 80 -34.59 -6.74 17.26
CA GLU A 80 -35.41 -7.41 18.29
C GLU A 80 -36.79 -7.84 17.76
N ALA A 81 -37.30 -7.18 16.71
CA ALA A 81 -38.56 -7.51 16.07
C ALA A 81 -38.40 -8.55 14.93
N GLY A 82 -37.18 -9.03 14.68
CA GLY A 82 -36.85 -9.96 13.60
C GLY A 82 -36.80 -9.31 12.22
N GLN A 83 -36.76 -7.97 12.14
CA GLN A 83 -36.64 -7.25 10.88
C GLN A 83 -35.18 -7.11 10.48
N ARG A 84 -34.91 -7.28 9.18
CA ARG A 84 -33.56 -7.07 8.64
C ARG A 84 -33.19 -5.58 8.69
N ARG A 85 -32.02 -5.29 9.23
CA ARG A 85 -31.39 -3.98 9.22
C ARG A 85 -30.10 -4.06 8.43
N GLU A 86 -29.88 -3.12 7.52
CA GLU A 86 -28.62 -3.02 6.79
C GLU A 86 -27.45 -2.91 7.78
N SER A 87 -26.34 -3.56 7.46
CA SER A 87 -25.16 -3.59 8.31
C SER A 87 -23.91 -3.60 7.45
N ILE A 88 -23.01 -2.67 7.70
CA ILE A 88 -21.77 -2.55 6.93
C ILE A 88 -20.59 -2.77 7.86
N PHE A 89 -19.71 -3.68 7.44
CA PHE A 89 -18.47 -4.00 8.14
C PHE A 89 -17.26 -3.66 7.28
N LEU A 90 -16.22 -3.11 7.90
CA LEU A 90 -14.87 -3.10 7.37
C LEU A 90 -14.12 -4.30 7.95
N ILE A 91 -13.43 -5.07 7.10
CA ILE A 91 -12.69 -6.27 7.49
C ILE A 91 -11.22 -6.05 7.17
N ASP A 92 -10.37 -6.01 8.19
CA ASP A 92 -8.94 -5.77 8.01
C ASP A 92 -8.18 -7.06 7.62
N ARG A 93 -6.87 -6.94 7.36
CA ARG A 93 -6.02 -8.10 6.99
C ARG A 93 -5.87 -9.15 8.09
N LYS A 94 -6.11 -8.79 9.37
CA LYS A 94 -6.09 -9.72 10.50
C LYS A 94 -7.41 -10.47 10.64
N ASN A 95 -8.38 -10.20 9.76
CA ASN A 95 -9.74 -10.74 9.82
C ASN A 95 -10.53 -10.23 11.04
N ASP A 96 -10.18 -9.02 11.49
CA ASP A 96 -10.92 -8.25 12.48
C ASP A 96 -12.02 -7.45 11.79
N PHE A 97 -13.21 -7.43 12.39
CA PHE A 97 -14.39 -6.79 11.85
C PHE A 97 -14.65 -5.48 12.59
N TYR A 98 -15.04 -4.45 11.83
CA TYR A 98 -15.36 -3.14 12.34
C TYR A 98 -16.73 -2.72 11.79
N TYR A 99 -17.71 -2.54 12.67
CA TYR A 99 -19.08 -2.17 12.33
C TYR A 99 -19.21 -0.65 12.16
N ILE A 100 -19.76 -0.20 11.03
CA ILE A 100 -20.06 1.20 10.80
C ILE A 100 -21.41 1.51 11.43
N ASP A 101 -21.40 2.17 12.59
CA ASP A 101 -22.63 2.61 13.25
C ASP A 101 -23.07 3.98 12.74
N ASN A 102 -23.65 3.99 11.54
CA ASN A 102 -24.17 5.19 10.90
C ASN A 102 -25.35 4.85 9.98
N GLU A 103 -26.56 5.23 10.38
CA GLU A 103 -27.80 4.94 9.63
C GLU A 103 -27.86 5.65 8.27
N SER A 104 -27.16 6.78 8.08
CA SER A 104 -27.06 7.46 6.79
C SER A 104 -26.10 6.76 5.83
N PHE A 105 -25.29 5.81 6.28
CA PHE A 105 -24.34 5.07 5.44
C PHE A 105 -25.03 3.92 4.70
N HIS A 106 -25.87 4.29 3.73
CA HIS A 106 -26.83 3.41 3.06
C HIS A 106 -26.46 3.09 1.61
N PHE A 107 -26.68 1.85 1.16
CA PHE A 107 -26.45 1.39 -0.21
C PHE A 107 -27.72 0.81 -0.86
N PRO A 108 -28.50 1.65 -1.57
CA PRO A 108 -29.79 1.23 -2.11
C PRO A 108 -29.68 0.27 -3.29
N LEU A 109 -30.64 -0.66 -3.41
CA LEU A 109 -30.71 -1.53 -4.59
C LEU A 109 -31.04 -0.71 -5.86
N PRO A 110 -30.49 -1.09 -7.02
CA PRO A 110 -30.76 -0.39 -8.27
C PRO A 110 -32.24 -0.49 -8.65
N ASN A 111 -32.89 0.67 -8.86
CA ASN A 111 -34.32 0.80 -9.15
C ASN A 111 -35.25 0.24 -8.06
N GLY A 112 -34.75 -0.01 -6.86
CA GLY A 112 -35.55 -0.41 -5.70
C GLY A 112 -36.15 0.78 -4.93
N PRO A 113 -36.98 0.50 -3.91
CA PRO A 113 -37.35 1.49 -2.89
C PRO A 113 -36.11 2.10 -2.21
N LEU A 114 -36.23 3.33 -1.69
CA LEU A 114 -35.10 4.05 -1.08
C LEU A 114 -34.55 3.36 0.17
N GLU A 115 -35.36 2.53 0.82
CA GLU A 115 -35.01 1.76 2.01
C GLU A 115 -34.48 0.36 1.70
N SER A 116 -34.52 -0.06 0.43
CA SER A 116 -33.96 -1.35 0.02
C SER A 116 -32.44 -1.32 0.12
N PHE A 117 -31.80 -2.42 0.48
CA PHE A 117 -30.35 -2.46 0.61
C PHE A 117 -29.77 -3.77 0.09
N HIS A 118 -28.49 -3.73 -0.25
CA HIS A 118 -27.73 -4.93 -0.61
C HIS A 118 -27.55 -5.86 0.58
N THR A 119 -27.45 -7.16 0.30
CA THR A 119 -27.05 -8.14 1.31
C THR A 119 -25.87 -8.94 0.80
N GLU A 120 -25.09 -9.54 1.68
CA GLU A 120 -24.04 -10.49 1.31
C GLU A 120 -23.14 -9.99 0.14
N THR A 121 -22.79 -8.70 0.16
CA THR A 121 -22.05 -8.00 -0.91
C THR A 121 -20.68 -7.60 -0.39
N LEU A 122 -19.62 -7.93 -1.12
CA LEU A 122 -18.24 -7.81 -0.65
C LEU A 122 -17.35 -7.10 -1.66
N ALA A 123 -16.82 -5.95 -1.26
CA ALA A 123 -15.85 -5.17 -2.03
C ALA A 123 -14.46 -5.22 -1.40
N ASP A 124 -13.42 -5.17 -2.23
CA ASP A 124 -12.02 -4.99 -1.80
C ASP A 124 -11.57 -3.57 -2.12
N GLY A 125 -10.94 -2.93 -1.15
CA GLY A 125 -10.64 -1.52 -1.21
C GLY A 125 -9.65 -1.07 -0.15
N GLU A 126 -9.42 0.23 -0.13
CA GLU A 126 -8.49 0.86 0.79
C GLU A 126 -9.06 2.18 1.30
N LEU A 127 -9.04 2.33 2.63
CA LEU A 127 -9.43 3.57 3.30
C LEU A 127 -8.22 4.51 3.34
N VAL A 128 -8.36 5.69 2.75
CA VAL A 128 -7.32 6.72 2.67
C VAL A 128 -7.80 8.03 3.27
N LEU A 129 -6.84 8.88 3.65
CA LEU A 129 -7.08 10.25 4.05
C LEU A 129 -6.44 11.18 3.01
N ASP A 130 -7.28 11.76 2.14
CA ASP A 130 -6.85 12.83 1.25
C ASP A 130 -6.60 14.10 2.06
N THR A 131 -5.49 14.78 1.78
CA THR A 131 -5.13 16.08 2.33
C THR A 131 -4.90 17.06 1.18
N TYR A 132 -5.69 18.13 1.14
CA TYR A 132 -5.66 19.13 0.09
C TYR A 132 -4.69 20.28 0.43
N PRO A 133 -4.28 21.11 -0.55
CA PRO A 133 -3.30 22.18 -0.33
C PRO A 133 -3.67 23.24 0.71
N ASP A 134 -4.96 23.45 0.95
CA ASP A 134 -5.51 24.35 1.96
C ASP A 134 -5.64 23.67 3.36
N GLY A 135 -5.22 22.41 3.47
CA GLY A 135 -5.19 21.65 4.71
C GLY A 135 -6.49 20.92 5.06
N HIS A 136 -7.56 21.04 4.26
CA HIS A 136 -8.75 20.23 4.50
C HIS A 136 -8.48 18.76 4.16
N THR A 137 -9.17 17.86 4.86
CA THR A 137 -9.00 16.43 4.68
C THR A 137 -10.32 15.73 4.37
N ILE A 138 -10.27 14.69 3.54
CA ILE A 138 -11.43 13.88 3.16
C ILE A 138 -11.05 12.41 3.30
N ARG A 139 -11.87 11.65 4.03
CA ARG A 139 -11.74 10.19 4.11
C ARG A 139 -12.40 9.57 2.89
N ARG A 140 -11.70 8.68 2.20
CA ARG A 140 -12.25 7.94 1.05
C ARG A 140 -11.98 6.45 1.18
N TYR A 141 -12.97 5.64 0.84
CA TYR A 141 -12.80 4.21 0.60
C TYR A 141 -12.73 3.97 -0.91
N MET A 142 -11.53 3.64 -1.39
CA MET A 142 -11.24 3.41 -2.80
C MET A 142 -11.41 1.94 -3.13
N VAL A 143 -12.51 1.63 -3.82
CA VAL A 143 -12.84 0.26 -4.26
C VAL A 143 -12.04 -0.11 -5.49
N PHE A 144 -11.27 -1.19 -5.41
CA PHE A 144 -10.45 -1.69 -6.51
C PHE A 144 -10.79 -3.13 -6.92
N ASP A 145 -11.69 -3.82 -6.22
CA ASP A 145 -12.26 -5.09 -6.66
C ASP A 145 -13.63 -5.38 -6.00
N CYS A 146 -14.37 -6.36 -6.53
CA CYS A 146 -15.64 -6.82 -5.97
C CYS A 146 -15.74 -8.35 -6.06
N LEU A 147 -15.95 -8.99 -4.92
CA LEU A 147 -15.89 -10.45 -4.76
C LEU A 147 -17.29 -11.08 -4.82
N ALA A 148 -18.31 -10.40 -4.29
CA ALA A 148 -19.68 -10.88 -4.27
C ALA A 148 -20.69 -9.73 -4.37
N LEU A 149 -21.85 -10.02 -4.95
CA LEU A 149 -23.02 -9.12 -4.98
C LEU A 149 -24.26 -9.94 -4.64
N ASP A 150 -25.04 -9.48 -3.65
CA ASP A 150 -26.34 -10.04 -3.27
C ASP A 150 -26.33 -11.57 -3.09
N GLY A 151 -25.32 -12.06 -2.35
CA GLY A 151 -25.15 -13.48 -2.01
C GLY A 151 -24.55 -14.32 -3.13
N GLN A 152 -24.18 -13.72 -4.26
CA GLN A 152 -23.55 -14.41 -5.37
C GLN A 152 -22.07 -14.04 -5.49
N SER A 153 -21.19 -15.04 -5.36
CA SER A 153 -19.78 -14.87 -5.70
C SER A 153 -19.59 -14.56 -7.19
N ILE A 154 -18.85 -13.49 -7.45
CA ILE A 154 -18.45 -13.06 -8.80
C ILE A 154 -16.93 -13.14 -9.01
N MET A 155 -16.20 -13.77 -8.07
CA MET A 155 -14.75 -13.97 -8.13
C MET A 155 -14.27 -14.66 -9.42
N HIS A 156 -15.11 -15.51 -10.02
CA HIS A 156 -14.81 -16.20 -11.28
C HIS A 156 -14.79 -15.29 -12.52
N ARG A 157 -15.36 -14.07 -12.43
CA ARG A 157 -15.44 -13.12 -13.54
C ARG A 157 -14.13 -12.35 -13.69
N THR A 158 -13.90 -11.75 -14.86
CA THR A 158 -12.76 -10.86 -15.11
C THR A 158 -12.86 -9.56 -14.29
N LEU A 159 -11.72 -8.93 -14.01
CA LEU A 159 -11.64 -7.73 -13.16
C LEU A 159 -12.56 -6.59 -13.66
N ASP A 160 -12.58 -6.34 -14.98
CA ASP A 160 -13.45 -5.32 -15.58
C ASP A 160 -14.94 -5.59 -15.32
N LYS A 161 -15.35 -6.86 -15.27
CA LYS A 161 -16.72 -7.25 -14.94
C LYS A 161 -16.99 -7.11 -13.45
N ARG A 162 -16.06 -7.49 -12.58
CA ARG A 162 -16.19 -7.33 -11.13
C ARG A 162 -16.34 -5.85 -10.74
N LEU A 163 -15.46 -5.00 -11.28
CA LEU A 163 -15.52 -3.54 -11.12
C LEU A 163 -16.81 -2.94 -11.70
N GLY A 164 -17.20 -3.35 -12.91
CA GLY A 164 -18.41 -2.88 -13.55
C GLY A 164 -19.68 -3.24 -12.76
N ILE A 165 -19.73 -4.45 -12.19
CA ILE A 165 -20.83 -4.89 -11.33
C ILE A 165 -20.97 -3.99 -10.11
N PHE A 166 -19.88 -3.72 -9.38
CA PHE A 166 -19.92 -2.84 -8.21
C PHE A 166 -20.31 -1.40 -8.60
N ARG A 167 -19.68 -0.84 -9.65
CA ARG A 167 -19.97 0.51 -10.14
C ARG A 167 -21.46 0.68 -10.47
N SER A 168 -22.04 -0.26 -11.21
CA SER A 168 -23.40 -0.15 -11.70
C SER A 168 -24.47 -0.46 -10.66
N ASN A 169 -24.23 -1.44 -9.77
CA ASN A 169 -25.25 -1.92 -8.84
C ASN A 169 -25.14 -1.31 -7.45
N VAL A 170 -23.95 -0.93 -6.98
CA VAL A 170 -23.76 -0.45 -5.61
C VAL A 170 -23.47 1.06 -5.61
N LEU A 171 -22.42 1.47 -6.32
CA LEU A 171 -21.94 2.86 -6.23
C LEU A 171 -22.87 3.85 -6.94
N ARG A 172 -23.35 3.53 -8.15
CA ARG A 172 -24.23 4.43 -8.90
C ARG A 172 -25.57 4.68 -8.18
N PRO A 173 -26.27 3.68 -7.62
CA PRO A 173 -27.47 3.93 -6.82
C PRO A 173 -27.22 4.84 -5.61
N GLN A 174 -26.09 4.69 -4.94
CA GLN A 174 -25.69 5.58 -3.84
C GLN A 174 -25.41 7.02 -4.32
N GLU A 175 -24.71 7.19 -5.45
CA GLU A 175 -24.52 8.51 -6.09
C GLU A 175 -25.88 9.16 -6.44
N GLU A 176 -26.83 8.36 -6.93
CA GLU A 176 -28.18 8.82 -7.24
C GLU A 176 -28.99 9.19 -5.99
N LEU A 177 -28.77 8.50 -4.85
CA LEU A 177 -29.32 8.87 -3.54
C LEU A 177 -28.80 10.24 -3.11
N PHE A 178 -27.48 10.47 -3.12
CA PHE A 178 -26.89 11.75 -2.74
C PHE A 178 -27.26 12.89 -3.69
N ARG A 179 -27.56 12.61 -4.96
CA ARG A 179 -28.10 13.61 -5.88
C ARG A 179 -29.53 14.04 -5.51
N LYS A 180 -30.34 13.13 -4.95
CA LYS A 180 -31.70 13.41 -4.47
C LYS A 180 -31.69 14.06 -3.08
N PHE A 181 -30.75 13.64 -2.22
CA PHE A 181 -30.61 14.10 -0.84
C PHE A 181 -29.16 14.55 -0.57
N PRO A 182 -28.76 15.76 -1.01
CA PRO A 182 -27.37 16.22 -0.90
C PRO A 182 -26.85 16.33 0.53
N ASP A 183 -27.73 16.60 1.48
CA ASP A 183 -27.37 16.78 2.90
C ASP A 183 -26.88 15.46 3.53
N GLU A 184 -27.34 14.30 3.03
CA GLU A 184 -26.87 12.98 3.48
C GLU A 184 -25.38 12.77 3.23
N LYS A 185 -24.81 13.44 2.21
CA LYS A 185 -23.39 13.32 1.88
C LYS A 185 -22.48 13.78 3.03
N GLN A 186 -22.92 14.77 3.80
CA GLN A 186 -22.15 15.30 4.93
C GLN A 186 -22.18 14.38 6.16
N GLN A 187 -23.15 13.47 6.23
CA GLN A 187 -23.28 12.50 7.32
C GLN A 187 -22.45 11.24 7.08
N GLN A 188 -21.86 11.06 5.89
CA GLN A 188 -21.11 9.85 5.56
C GLN A 188 -19.81 9.77 6.38
N PRO A 189 -19.44 8.59 6.90
CA PRO A 189 -18.17 8.40 7.61
C PRO A 189 -16.96 8.57 6.68
N PHE A 190 -17.14 8.28 5.38
CA PHE A 190 -16.17 8.46 4.30
C PHE A 190 -16.87 8.42 2.94
N GLU A 191 -16.24 8.97 1.89
CA GLU A 191 -16.72 8.84 0.52
C GLU A 191 -16.34 7.47 -0.06
N VAL A 192 -17.29 6.74 -0.66
CA VAL A 192 -16.99 5.53 -1.44
C VAL A 192 -16.75 5.92 -2.89
N ILE A 193 -15.60 5.54 -3.45
CA ILE A 193 -15.26 5.82 -4.86
C ILE A 193 -14.65 4.59 -5.52
N MET A 194 -14.76 4.49 -6.85
CA MET A 194 -13.94 3.54 -7.60
C MET A 194 -12.51 4.05 -7.68
N LYS A 195 -11.55 3.18 -7.42
CA LYS A 195 -10.16 3.44 -7.76
C LYS A 195 -10.01 3.48 -9.28
N GLN A 196 -9.36 4.52 -9.79
CA GLN A 196 -9.18 4.68 -11.23
C GLN A 196 -8.17 3.65 -11.75
N MET A 197 -8.64 2.80 -12.66
CA MET A 197 -7.84 1.75 -13.27
C MET A 197 -7.48 2.15 -14.70
N GLU A 198 -6.18 2.21 -14.98
CA GLU A 198 -5.67 2.47 -16.31
C GLU A 198 -5.24 1.17 -17.00
N LYS A 199 -5.14 1.16 -18.33
CA LYS A 199 -4.58 0.01 -19.04
C LYS A 199 -3.11 -0.15 -18.66
N GLY A 200 -2.60 -1.38 -18.58
CA GLY A 200 -1.25 -1.68 -18.05
C GLY A 200 -0.09 -1.05 -18.82
N TYR A 201 -0.33 -0.49 -20.02
CA TYR A 201 0.64 0.31 -20.75
C TYR A 201 0.63 1.81 -20.39
N GLY A 202 -0.28 2.26 -19.53
CA GLY A 202 -0.41 3.64 -19.04
C GLY A 202 0.66 4.06 -18.02
N ILE A 203 1.78 3.34 -17.96
CA ILE A 203 2.86 3.51 -16.99
C ILE A 203 3.38 4.95 -16.97
N GLU A 204 3.67 5.53 -18.14
CA GLU A 204 4.25 6.87 -18.23
C GLU A 204 3.30 7.95 -17.68
N MET A 205 2.02 7.89 -18.06
CA MET A 205 0.98 8.78 -17.54
C MET A 205 0.81 8.60 -16.02
N MET A 206 0.81 7.36 -15.52
CA MET A 206 0.71 7.12 -14.08
C MET A 206 1.85 7.81 -13.34
N LEU A 207 3.10 7.55 -13.75
CA LEU A 207 4.30 8.07 -13.08
C LEU A 207 4.43 9.60 -13.19
N LYS A 208 4.16 10.19 -14.36
CA LYS A 208 4.42 11.61 -14.62
C LYS A 208 3.23 12.51 -14.33
N ASP A 209 2.01 12.02 -14.51
CA ASP A 209 0.80 12.85 -14.46
C ASP A 209 -0.12 12.56 -13.28
N VAL A 210 -0.19 11.30 -12.83
CA VAL A 210 -1.13 10.87 -11.76
C VAL A 210 -0.46 10.91 -10.39
N LEU A 211 0.60 10.11 -10.18
CA LEU A 211 1.24 9.98 -8.86
C LEU A 211 1.65 11.33 -8.23
N PRO A 212 2.23 12.30 -8.98
CA PRO A 212 2.64 13.57 -8.39
C PRO A 212 1.48 14.50 -7.96
N LYS A 213 0.25 14.20 -8.39
CA LYS A 213 -0.95 15.04 -8.14
C LYS A 213 -1.90 14.43 -7.14
N LEU A 214 -1.59 13.25 -6.59
CA LEU A 214 -2.42 12.59 -5.59
C LEU A 214 -2.48 13.41 -4.30
N THR A 215 -3.66 13.44 -3.70
CA THR A 215 -3.92 14.10 -2.41
C THR A 215 -3.69 13.18 -1.21
N HIS A 216 -3.34 11.92 -1.45
CA HIS A 216 -3.00 10.91 -0.44
C HIS A 216 -1.60 10.36 -0.69
N GLY A 217 -1.05 9.67 0.30
CA GLY A 217 0.24 8.98 0.18
C GLY A 217 0.17 7.86 -0.86
N ASN A 218 1.26 7.67 -1.61
CA ASN A 218 1.47 6.55 -2.51
C ASN A 218 2.93 6.11 -2.47
N ASP A 219 3.19 4.82 -2.67
CA ASP A 219 4.54 4.23 -2.60
C ASP A 219 4.87 3.34 -3.81
N GLY A 220 4.13 3.49 -4.91
CA GLY A 220 4.38 2.77 -6.15
C GLY A 220 3.14 2.52 -7.00
N LEU A 221 3.10 1.35 -7.65
CA LEU A 221 2.06 0.96 -8.60
C LEU A 221 1.56 -0.45 -8.29
N VAL A 222 0.29 -0.71 -8.59
CA VAL A 222 -0.30 -2.06 -8.54
C VAL A 222 -0.77 -2.43 -9.93
N PHE A 223 -0.28 -3.57 -10.43
CA PHE A 223 -0.75 -4.18 -11.66
C PHE A 223 -1.66 -5.35 -11.31
N THR A 224 -2.92 -5.30 -11.75
CA THR A 224 -3.90 -6.37 -11.50
C THR A 224 -4.28 -6.99 -12.84
N CYS A 225 -4.08 -8.30 -12.98
CA CYS A 225 -4.46 -8.99 -14.20
C CYS A 225 -5.97 -8.86 -14.45
N ARG A 226 -6.32 -8.48 -15.67
CA ARG A 226 -7.72 -8.28 -16.07
C ARG A 226 -8.46 -9.61 -16.17
N THR A 227 -7.82 -10.62 -16.73
CA THR A 227 -8.49 -11.83 -17.22
C THR A 227 -8.58 -12.96 -16.19
N THR A 228 -7.76 -12.95 -15.15
CA THR A 228 -7.76 -14.02 -14.14
C THR A 228 -8.92 -13.85 -13.14
N PRO A 229 -9.48 -14.96 -12.65
CA PRO A 229 -10.36 -14.95 -11.48
C PRO A 229 -9.68 -14.31 -10.27
N TYR A 230 -10.47 -13.77 -9.35
CA TYR A 230 -9.99 -13.34 -8.05
C TYR A 230 -9.58 -14.57 -7.22
N GLN A 231 -8.42 -14.51 -6.57
CA GLN A 231 -7.92 -15.58 -5.71
C GLN A 231 -7.66 -15.07 -4.29
N ALA A 232 -8.33 -15.67 -3.29
CA ALA A 232 -8.05 -15.40 -1.89
C ALA A 232 -6.63 -15.87 -1.50
N GLY A 233 -5.94 -15.12 -0.64
CA GLY A 233 -4.54 -15.39 -0.30
C GLY A 233 -3.57 -14.86 -1.36
N THR A 234 -2.35 -15.40 -1.43
CA THR A 234 -1.34 -14.91 -2.38
C THR A 234 -1.79 -15.12 -3.83
N ASP A 235 -1.88 -14.04 -4.60
CA ASP A 235 -2.24 -14.07 -6.02
C ASP A 235 -1.03 -13.63 -6.87
N PRO A 236 -0.43 -14.54 -7.67
CA PRO A 236 0.72 -14.21 -8.52
C PRO A 236 0.37 -13.27 -9.67
N ASN A 237 -0.92 -12.98 -9.89
CA ASN A 237 -1.42 -12.10 -10.95
C ASN A 237 -1.74 -10.69 -10.45
N ILE A 238 -1.50 -10.39 -9.18
CA ILE A 238 -1.54 -9.04 -8.62
C ILE A 238 -0.13 -8.66 -8.21
N LEU A 239 0.44 -7.66 -8.89
CA LEU A 239 1.84 -7.31 -8.78
C LEU A 239 1.97 -5.94 -8.12
N LYS A 240 2.69 -5.85 -7.01
CA LYS A 240 3.06 -4.56 -6.39
C LYS A 240 4.45 -4.16 -6.86
N TRP A 241 4.54 -3.05 -7.57
CA TRP A 241 5.79 -2.42 -7.91
C TRP A 241 6.04 -1.25 -6.95
N LYS A 242 7.27 -1.13 -6.46
CA LYS A 242 7.74 0.02 -5.72
C LYS A 242 9.05 0.50 -6.35
N PRO A 243 9.31 1.82 -6.36
CA PRO A 243 10.64 2.32 -6.68
C PRO A 243 11.69 1.65 -5.79
N PRO A 244 12.90 1.35 -6.29
CA PRO A 244 13.93 0.68 -5.48
C PRO A 244 14.26 1.39 -4.16
N HIS A 245 14.18 2.73 -4.14
CA HIS A 245 14.41 3.53 -2.94
C HIS A 245 13.27 3.46 -1.90
N GLU A 246 12.11 2.92 -2.27
CA GLU A 246 10.98 2.63 -1.36
C GLU A 246 11.04 1.20 -0.79
N ASN A 247 12.00 0.37 -1.24
CA ASN A 247 12.29 -0.92 -0.63
C ASN A 247 13.28 -0.71 0.51
N THR A 248 12.74 -0.37 1.68
CA THR A 248 13.52 -0.03 2.86
C THR A 248 13.63 -1.19 3.83
N ILE A 249 14.68 -1.15 4.64
CA ILE A 249 14.98 -2.07 5.72
C ILE A 249 15.28 -1.24 6.96
N ASP A 250 14.68 -1.62 8.09
CA ASP A 250 14.98 -0.99 9.37
C ASP A 250 16.17 -1.67 10.02
N PHE A 251 17.27 -0.95 10.19
CA PHE A 251 18.48 -1.42 10.84
C PHE A 251 18.64 -0.75 12.21
N ARG A 252 19.38 -1.38 13.12
CA ARG A 252 19.90 -0.66 14.27
C ARG A 252 21.18 0.05 13.85
N LEU A 253 21.23 1.36 14.06
CA LEU A 253 22.42 2.17 13.84
C LEU A 253 23.38 1.96 15.01
N GLN A 254 24.65 1.72 14.71
CA GLN A 254 25.72 1.75 15.69
C GLN A 254 26.86 2.62 15.20
N LEU A 255 27.28 3.58 16.02
CA LEU A 255 28.44 4.41 15.74
C LEU A 255 29.70 3.61 16.07
N GLY A 256 30.58 3.49 15.08
CA GLY A 256 31.94 3.00 15.27
C GLY A 256 32.83 4.04 15.96
N PRO A 257 34.13 3.73 16.10
CA PRO A 257 35.09 4.69 16.62
C PRO A 257 35.12 5.95 15.76
N PHE A 258 35.12 7.10 16.43
CA PHE A 258 35.28 8.39 15.77
C PHE A 258 36.68 8.53 15.18
N PRO A 259 36.83 9.31 14.09
CA PRO A 259 38.13 9.61 13.52
C PRO A 259 39.07 10.23 14.57
N LYS A 260 40.37 9.98 14.47
CA LYS A 260 41.37 10.69 15.28
C LYS A 260 41.67 12.05 14.66
N LEU A 261 41.90 13.06 15.51
CA LEU A 261 42.43 14.36 15.11
C LEU A 261 43.86 14.17 14.59
N GLY A 262 44.04 14.21 13.27
CA GLY A 262 45.38 14.22 12.69
C GLY A 262 46.07 15.58 12.88
N THR A 263 47.40 15.61 12.73
CA THR A 263 48.20 16.86 12.65
C THR A 263 47.79 17.79 11.49
N ALA A 264 46.86 17.38 10.63
CA ALA A 264 46.36 18.11 9.48
C ALA A 264 45.39 19.25 9.82
N ASN A 265 44.78 19.26 11.01
CA ASN A 265 43.85 20.33 11.43
C ASN A 265 44.54 21.55 12.07
N GLY A 266 45.88 21.63 12.03
CA GLY A 266 46.61 22.86 12.35
C GLY A 266 46.59 23.29 13.83
N TYR A 267 46.21 22.41 14.76
CA TYR A 267 46.34 22.69 16.19
C TYR A 267 47.83 22.68 16.59
N VAL A 268 48.39 23.88 16.64
CA VAL A 268 49.72 24.17 17.17
C VAL A 268 49.58 24.76 18.57
N ASN A 269 50.39 24.30 19.50
CA ASN A 269 50.47 24.91 20.83
C ASN A 269 51.07 26.30 20.69
N GLY A 270 51.05 27.11 21.77
CA GLY A 270 51.67 28.45 21.80
C GLY A 270 53.17 28.52 21.41
N ASN A 271 53.78 27.38 21.09
CA ASN A 271 55.17 27.17 20.73
C ASN A 271 55.35 26.72 19.26
N GLY A 272 54.27 26.62 18.47
CA GLY A 272 54.32 26.29 17.04
C GLY A 272 54.62 24.81 16.72
N SER A 273 54.60 23.93 17.72
CA SER A 273 54.74 22.47 17.53
C SER A 273 53.36 21.84 17.39
N ALA A 274 53.21 20.90 16.45
CA ALA A 274 51.98 20.11 16.31
C ALA A 274 51.82 19.23 17.55
N VAL A 275 50.72 19.38 18.27
CA VAL A 275 50.40 18.59 19.46
C VAL A 275 49.00 18.07 19.27
N ALA A 276 48.87 17.12 18.35
CA ALA A 276 47.82 16.13 18.51
C ALA A 276 48.50 15.01 19.27
N ASP A 277 48.07 14.75 20.51
CA ASP A 277 48.35 13.44 21.09
C ASP A 277 47.68 12.41 20.16
N ASP A 278 48.32 11.27 19.91
CA ASP A 278 47.77 10.22 19.01
C ASP A 278 46.40 9.69 19.50
N ASP A 279 45.90 10.16 20.64
CA ASP A 279 44.62 9.83 21.26
C ASP A 279 43.53 10.92 21.15
N ASP A 280 43.81 12.07 20.52
CA ASP A 280 42.81 13.12 20.34
C ASP A 280 41.74 12.69 19.31
N VAL A 281 40.47 12.70 19.71
CA VAL A 281 39.33 12.23 18.89
C VAL A 281 38.62 13.42 18.24
N ASP A 282 38.37 13.32 16.94
CA ASP A 282 37.54 14.25 16.18
C ASP A 282 36.07 13.87 16.34
N TRP A 283 35.42 14.46 17.35
CA TRP A 283 34.00 14.28 17.61
C TRP A 283 33.10 14.95 16.54
N ASP A 284 33.67 15.85 15.72
CA ASP A 284 32.95 16.49 14.63
C ASP A 284 33.01 15.67 13.34
N GLY A 285 34.05 14.86 13.15
CA GLY A 285 34.22 13.92 12.05
C GLY A 285 33.16 12.81 12.06
N CYS A 286 32.76 12.35 10.87
CA CYS A 286 31.79 11.25 10.75
C CYS A 286 32.46 9.92 11.13
N PRO A 287 31.99 9.21 12.17
CA PRO A 287 32.48 7.86 12.46
C PRO A 287 32.01 6.87 11.40
N LYS A 288 32.53 5.64 11.42
CA LYS A 288 31.86 4.55 10.68
C LYS A 288 30.46 4.34 11.23
N LEU A 289 29.46 4.35 10.38
CA LEU A 289 28.06 4.13 10.76
C LEU A 289 27.68 2.70 10.39
N LEU A 290 27.59 1.82 11.39
CA LEU A 290 27.34 0.40 11.23
C LEU A 290 25.82 0.13 11.26
N LEU A 291 25.36 -0.71 10.35
CA LEU A 291 23.97 -1.17 10.28
C LEU A 291 23.89 -2.61 10.80
N LEU A 292 23.10 -2.82 11.86
CA LEU A 292 22.90 -4.13 12.46
C LEU A 292 21.48 -4.66 12.17
N VAL A 293 21.40 -5.98 12.02
CA VAL A 293 20.15 -6.74 11.85
C VAL A 293 19.89 -7.63 13.05
N ASN A 294 18.63 -7.97 13.28
CA ASN A 294 18.22 -8.89 14.34
C ASN A 294 18.32 -10.36 13.86
N GLU A 295 18.93 -11.24 14.66
CA GLU A 295 19.01 -12.70 14.40
C GLU A 295 18.14 -13.53 15.36
N GLY A 296 17.30 -12.86 16.16
CA GLY A 296 16.47 -13.45 17.20
C GLY A 296 17.25 -13.70 18.49
N ARG A 297 16.50 -13.98 19.58
CA ARG A 297 17.04 -14.23 20.92
C ARG A 297 17.99 -13.12 21.40
N ASP A 298 17.61 -11.87 21.16
CA ASP A 298 18.36 -10.66 21.51
C ASP A 298 19.75 -10.54 20.86
N LYS A 299 20.01 -11.30 19.79
CA LYS A 299 21.27 -11.22 19.04
C LYS A 299 21.17 -10.28 17.86
N GLN A 300 22.24 -9.54 17.65
CA GLN A 300 22.41 -8.64 16.51
C GLN A 300 23.71 -8.93 15.80
N ARG A 301 23.70 -8.76 14.48
CA ARG A 301 24.87 -8.95 13.62
C ARG A 301 25.07 -7.72 12.75
N HIS A 302 26.32 -7.31 12.59
CA HIS A 302 26.69 -6.30 11.59
C HIS A 302 26.34 -6.81 10.19
N PHE A 303 25.61 -6.00 9.45
CA PHE A 303 25.10 -6.33 8.13
C PHE A 303 25.78 -5.52 7.03
N GLY A 304 26.03 -4.24 7.28
CA GLY A 304 26.70 -3.35 6.33
C GLY A 304 26.95 -1.98 6.94
N ASP A 305 27.47 -1.07 6.13
CA ASP A 305 27.81 0.29 6.56
C ASP A 305 26.87 1.30 5.89
N LEU A 306 26.36 2.24 6.67
CA LEU A 306 25.58 3.37 6.19
C LEU A 306 26.53 4.39 5.56
N PHE A 307 26.29 4.71 4.30
CA PHE A 307 27.01 5.76 3.62
C PHE A 307 26.32 7.11 3.85
N VAL A 308 27.08 8.06 4.37
CA VAL A 308 26.64 9.42 4.72
C VAL A 308 27.68 10.40 4.20
N THR A 309 27.25 11.47 3.52
CA THR A 309 28.14 12.57 3.10
C THR A 309 28.40 13.55 4.26
N ASP A 310 29.42 14.41 4.15
CA ASP A 310 29.73 15.38 5.20
C ASP A 310 28.55 16.34 5.51
N ASP A 311 27.83 16.77 4.47
CA ASP A 311 26.62 17.59 4.61
C ASP A 311 25.49 16.83 5.32
N GLU A 312 25.32 15.55 5.00
CA GLU A 312 24.35 14.69 5.66
C GLU A 312 24.73 14.45 7.12
N TRP A 313 26.00 14.22 7.42
CA TRP A 313 26.49 14.07 8.78
C TRP A 313 26.26 15.33 9.60
N THR A 314 26.51 16.51 9.01
CA THR A 314 26.20 17.80 9.62
C THR A 314 24.70 17.92 9.92
N SER A 315 23.85 17.47 8.99
CA SER A 315 22.39 17.42 9.19
C SER A 315 21.99 16.46 10.32
N MET A 316 22.61 15.28 10.39
CA MET A 316 22.37 14.32 11.48
C MET A 316 22.77 14.90 12.85
N LYS A 317 23.93 15.55 12.94
CA LYS A 317 24.37 16.23 14.17
C LYS A 317 23.41 17.35 14.58
N SER A 318 22.84 18.07 13.62
CA SER A 318 21.92 19.19 13.89
C SER A 318 20.63 18.79 14.60
N MET A 319 20.26 17.50 14.57
CA MET A 319 19.12 16.97 15.33
C MET A 319 19.31 17.09 16.84
N ASN A 320 20.56 17.14 17.32
CA ASN A 320 20.90 17.22 18.75
C ASN A 320 20.24 16.11 19.60
N GLU A 321 20.20 14.90 19.05
CA GLU A 321 19.63 13.70 19.66
C GLU A 321 20.69 12.59 19.74
N MET A 322 20.48 11.62 20.63
CA MET A 322 21.28 10.39 20.63
C MET A 322 21.00 9.60 19.33
N LEU A 323 22.03 9.37 18.52
CA LEU A 323 21.90 8.61 17.27
C LEU A 323 22.20 7.12 17.47
N ASP A 324 23.16 6.81 18.34
CA ASP A 324 23.64 5.45 18.57
C ASP A 324 22.54 4.56 19.16
N GLY A 325 22.43 3.34 18.63
CA GLY A 325 21.46 2.34 19.06
C GLY A 325 20.03 2.56 18.56
N ARG A 326 19.71 3.65 17.85
CA ARG A 326 18.36 3.87 17.30
C ARG A 326 18.09 3.01 16.07
N ILE A 327 16.80 2.79 15.79
CA ILE A 327 16.38 2.12 14.56
C ILE A 327 16.26 3.16 13.45
N ILE A 328 16.95 2.94 12.34
CA ILE A 328 16.98 3.83 11.17
C ILE A 328 16.47 3.08 9.95
N GLU A 329 15.59 3.73 9.18
CA GLU A 329 15.06 3.18 7.93
C GLU A 329 16.04 3.46 6.78
N CYS A 330 16.52 2.43 6.09
CA CYS A 330 17.53 2.55 5.04
C CYS A 330 17.10 1.89 3.72
N TYR A 331 17.65 2.36 2.61
CA TYR A 331 17.48 1.78 1.28
C TYR A 331 18.83 1.67 0.57
N LYS A 332 18.88 0.91 -0.53
CA LYS A 332 20.09 0.77 -1.36
C LYS A 332 20.03 1.72 -2.55
N ASP A 333 21.03 2.58 -2.70
CA ASP A 333 21.12 3.49 -3.84
C ASP A 333 21.58 2.78 -5.13
N ASN A 334 21.63 3.52 -6.24
CA ASN A 334 22.02 2.98 -7.55
C ASN A 334 23.48 2.51 -7.62
N GLU A 335 24.34 2.95 -6.69
CA GLU A 335 25.73 2.50 -6.57
C GLU A 335 25.86 1.29 -5.62
N GLY A 336 24.73 0.82 -5.07
CA GLY A 336 24.71 -0.30 -4.15
C GLY A 336 25.06 0.06 -2.70
N ARG A 337 25.09 1.35 -2.35
CA ARG A 337 25.39 1.82 -0.99
C ARG A 337 24.11 1.92 -0.16
N TRP A 338 24.20 1.61 1.13
CA TRP A 338 23.10 1.86 2.06
C TRP A 338 23.00 3.34 2.39
N ARG A 339 21.82 3.93 2.18
CA ARG A 339 21.48 5.31 2.53
C ARG A 339 20.29 5.30 3.47
N TYR A 340 20.19 6.31 4.32
CA TYR A 340 19.00 6.46 5.16
C TYR A 340 17.86 7.08 4.35
N LYS A 341 16.63 6.65 4.63
CA LYS A 341 15.43 7.31 4.10
C LYS A 341 15.30 8.68 4.75
N ARG A 342 15.00 9.71 3.95
CA ARG A 342 14.85 11.08 4.41
C ARG A 342 13.40 11.39 4.77
N GLU A 343 13.22 12.16 5.84
CA GLU A 343 11.97 12.85 6.11
C GLU A 343 11.79 14.05 5.15
N LYS A 344 10.60 14.66 5.17
CA LYS A 344 10.28 15.81 4.31
C LYS A 344 11.19 17.02 4.56
N ASP A 345 11.74 17.14 5.77
CA ASP A 345 12.70 18.19 6.16
C ASP A 345 14.16 17.82 5.84
N GLY A 346 14.40 16.64 5.26
CA GLY A 346 15.72 16.15 4.86
C GLY A 346 16.48 15.38 5.94
N THR A 347 15.96 15.34 7.17
CA THR A 347 16.56 14.57 8.29
C THR A 347 16.42 13.06 8.08
N PRO A 348 17.23 12.21 8.74
CA PRO A 348 17.03 10.77 8.69
C PRO A 348 15.73 10.33 9.35
N ARG A 349 15.05 9.40 8.70
CA ARG A 349 13.88 8.72 9.24
C ARG A 349 14.30 7.67 10.27
N PHE A 350 14.25 8.05 11.53
CA PHE A 350 14.34 7.13 12.66
C PHE A 350 12.97 6.51 12.95
N ARG A 351 12.97 5.22 13.28
CA ARG A 351 11.79 4.41 13.58
C ARG A 351 11.64 4.26 15.09
N ASP A 352 11.33 5.38 15.75
CA ASP A 352 11.12 5.38 17.20
C ASP A 352 9.84 4.62 17.61
N ASP A 353 9.00 4.25 16.63
CA ASP A 353 7.89 3.29 16.79
C ASP A 353 8.36 1.83 16.99
N LYS A 354 9.66 1.55 16.79
CA LYS A 354 10.23 0.21 16.84
C LYS A 354 11.30 0.07 17.91
N THR A 355 11.21 -1.03 18.67
CA THR A 355 12.23 -1.43 19.64
C THR A 355 13.36 -2.25 19.00
N GLU A 356 13.08 -2.92 17.88
CA GLU A 356 13.99 -3.85 17.21
C GLU A 356 14.13 -3.55 15.72
N ALA A 357 15.34 -3.81 15.20
CA ALA A 357 15.62 -3.84 13.77
C ALA A 357 14.88 -5.01 13.10
N ASN A 358 14.78 -4.97 11.77
CA ASN A 358 14.23 -6.10 11.03
C ASN A 358 15.05 -7.38 11.27
N HIS A 359 14.34 -8.51 11.35
CA HIS A 359 14.96 -9.83 11.41
C HIS A 359 15.69 -10.15 10.10
N ILE A 360 16.79 -10.91 10.17
CA ILE A 360 17.62 -11.27 8.99
C ILE A 360 16.79 -11.89 7.85
N SER A 361 15.78 -12.70 8.16
CA SER A 361 14.88 -13.26 7.13
C SER A 361 14.08 -12.19 6.37
N THR A 362 13.68 -11.12 7.06
CA THR A 362 13.00 -9.98 6.42
C THR A 362 13.98 -9.23 5.53
N VAL A 363 15.21 -9.02 6.03
CA VAL A 363 16.29 -8.37 5.27
C VAL A 363 16.58 -9.14 3.99
N GLU A 364 16.77 -10.46 4.06
CA GLU A 364 17.01 -11.34 2.91
C GLU A 364 15.85 -11.29 1.89
N SER A 365 14.60 -11.29 2.35
CA SER A 365 13.43 -11.17 1.46
C SER A 365 13.36 -9.81 0.74
N VAL A 366 13.74 -8.73 1.42
CA VAL A 366 13.80 -7.40 0.80
C VAL A 366 14.97 -7.32 -0.18
N LEU A 367 16.12 -7.93 0.12
CA LEU A 367 17.26 -7.98 -0.79
C LEU A 367 16.95 -8.74 -2.08
N GLU A 368 16.27 -9.88 -1.98
CA GLU A 368 15.79 -10.61 -3.15
C GLU A 368 14.91 -9.71 -4.02
N SER A 369 14.04 -8.92 -3.39
CA SER A 369 13.21 -7.92 -4.10
C SER A 369 14.03 -6.78 -4.71
N ILE A 370 15.18 -6.41 -4.13
CA ILE A 370 16.08 -5.36 -4.64
C ILE A 370 16.90 -5.86 -5.84
N GLU A 371 17.43 -7.09 -5.80
CA GLU A 371 18.22 -7.66 -6.90
C GLU A 371 17.38 -7.83 -8.17
N ASP A 372 16.15 -8.29 -7.98
CA ASP A 372 15.15 -8.46 -9.02
C ASP A 372 14.36 -7.18 -9.34
N ALA A 373 14.70 -6.06 -8.69
CA ALA A 373 13.98 -4.80 -8.82
C ALA A 373 14.03 -4.28 -10.25
N VAL A 374 12.88 -3.77 -10.68
CA VAL A 374 12.70 -3.08 -11.95
C VAL A 374 12.70 -1.59 -11.62
N SER A 375 13.61 -0.82 -12.21
CA SER A 375 13.62 0.63 -11.99
C SER A 375 12.45 1.31 -12.71
N GLU A 376 12.16 2.56 -12.34
CA GLU A 376 11.20 3.38 -13.07
C GLU A 376 11.59 3.52 -14.55
N GLN A 377 12.89 3.70 -14.83
CA GLN A 377 13.42 3.79 -16.19
C GLN A 377 13.21 2.49 -16.98
N ASP A 378 13.34 1.33 -16.34
CA ASP A 378 13.07 0.03 -16.98
C ASP A 378 11.58 -0.12 -17.32
N LEU A 379 10.68 0.27 -16.41
CA LEU A 379 9.23 0.28 -16.67
C LEU A 379 8.89 1.20 -17.87
N LEU A 380 9.43 2.42 -17.88
CA LEU A 380 9.22 3.37 -18.98
C LEU A 380 9.76 2.85 -20.31
N ARG A 381 10.94 2.21 -20.30
CA ARG A 381 11.56 1.61 -21.50
C ARG A 381 10.68 0.52 -22.12
N HIS A 382 9.98 -0.27 -21.29
CA HIS A 382 9.13 -1.36 -21.77
C HIS A 382 7.67 -0.95 -22.06
N ALA A 383 7.22 0.21 -21.61
CA ALA A 383 5.83 0.67 -21.82
C ALA A 383 5.39 0.65 -23.30
N PRO A 384 6.21 1.06 -24.29
CA PRO A 384 5.82 0.99 -25.71
C PRO A 384 5.59 -0.44 -26.22
N GLU A 385 6.42 -1.40 -25.78
CA GLU A 385 6.28 -2.82 -26.14
C GLU A 385 5.00 -3.42 -25.55
N ILE A 386 4.72 -3.11 -24.28
CA ILE A 386 3.49 -3.54 -23.58
C ILE A 386 2.26 -2.98 -24.32
N ARG A 387 2.29 -1.70 -24.72
CA ARG A 387 1.22 -1.08 -25.52
C ARG A 387 1.01 -1.78 -26.85
N HIS A 388 2.07 -2.04 -27.60
CA HIS A 388 1.99 -2.71 -28.89
C HIS A 388 1.40 -4.13 -28.74
N ALA A 389 1.86 -4.88 -27.73
CA ALA A 389 1.35 -6.22 -27.47
C ALA A 389 -0.13 -6.24 -27.07
N TRP A 390 -0.56 -5.31 -26.21
CA TRP A 390 -1.98 -5.10 -25.89
C TRP A 390 -2.81 -4.85 -27.15
N LYS A 391 -2.39 -3.87 -27.96
CA LYS A 391 -3.15 -3.47 -29.16
C LYS A 391 -3.25 -4.58 -30.19
N ARG A 392 -2.22 -5.41 -30.31
CA ARG A 392 -2.26 -6.63 -31.12
C ARG A 392 -3.33 -7.59 -30.62
N ARG A 393 -3.36 -7.90 -29.32
CA ARG A 393 -4.37 -8.80 -28.73
C ARG A 393 -5.79 -8.26 -28.86
N GLU A 394 -5.98 -6.95 -28.63
CA GLU A 394 -7.27 -6.26 -28.76
C GLU A 394 -7.82 -6.43 -30.18
N GLY A 395 -6.99 -6.16 -31.21
CA GLY A 395 -7.38 -6.35 -32.61
C GLY A 395 -7.63 -7.82 -33.00
N GLU A 396 -6.88 -8.77 -32.44
CA GLU A 396 -7.15 -10.21 -32.64
C GLU A 396 -8.49 -10.63 -32.03
N SER A 397 -8.81 -10.14 -30.82
CA SER A 397 -10.08 -10.40 -30.15
C SER A 397 -11.26 -9.81 -30.92
N GLU A 398 -11.14 -8.59 -31.41
CA GLU A 398 -12.18 -7.93 -32.23
C GLU A 398 -12.43 -8.70 -33.53
N ARG A 399 -11.37 -9.15 -34.21
CA ARG A 399 -11.49 -9.98 -35.43
C ARG A 399 -12.19 -11.31 -35.15
N ARG A 400 -11.87 -11.98 -34.04
CA ARG A 400 -12.53 -13.23 -33.62
C ARG A 400 -14.00 -13.00 -33.32
N ALA A 401 -14.33 -11.93 -32.59
CA ALA A 401 -15.71 -11.58 -32.27
C ALA A 401 -16.52 -11.26 -33.54
N ALA A 402 -15.94 -10.51 -34.48
CA ALA A 402 -16.58 -10.20 -35.76
C ALA A 402 -16.78 -11.46 -36.63
N ALA A 403 -15.82 -12.38 -36.64
CA ALA A 403 -15.95 -13.65 -37.38
C ALA A 403 -17.06 -14.55 -36.79
N ALA A 404 -17.21 -14.58 -35.47
CA ALA A 404 -18.25 -15.36 -34.79
C ALA A 404 -19.69 -14.81 -35.01
N GLN A 405 -19.83 -13.55 -35.43
CA GLN A 405 -21.12 -12.91 -35.68
C GLN A 405 -21.57 -12.96 -37.15
N ARG A 406 -20.75 -13.52 -38.07
CA ARG A 406 -21.15 -13.67 -39.48
C ARG A 406 -22.11 -14.87 -39.62
N PRO A 407 -23.29 -14.70 -40.25
CA PRO A 407 -24.16 -15.84 -40.57
C PRO A 407 -23.45 -16.77 -41.56
N ALA A 408 -23.70 -18.07 -41.41
CA ALA A 408 -23.19 -19.13 -42.29
C ALA A 408 -23.63 -18.97 -43.75
#